data_AF-A0A5B6VEM9-F1
#
_entry.id   AF-A0A5B6VEM9-F1
#
_cell.length_a   1.000
_cell.length_b   1.000
_cell.length_c   1.000
_cell.angle_alpha   90.00
_cell.angle_beta   90.00
_cell.angle_gamma   90.00
#
_symmetry.space_group_name_H-M   'P 1'
#
loop_
_entity.id
_entity.type
_entity.pdbx_description
1 polymer ?
#
loop_
_entity_poly.entity_id
_entity_poly.type
_entity_poly.pdbx_seq_one_letter_code
_entity_poly.pdbx_strand_id
1 'polypeptide(L)' 'MTGYVNNNQLIIYCFQDSLIGSAAKWYNQLSRAKINTWKDLAQAFMNQYSNVIDMTSDRITLQNMEKQ' A
#
# COMPACT_ATOMS: atom_id res chain seq x y z
N MET A 1 -24.04 18.24 9.27
CA MET A 1 -23.14 17.14 9.68
C MET A 1 -22.35 16.66 8.44
N THR A 2 -21.47 17.51 7.89
CA THR A 2 -20.76 17.25 6.62
C THR A 2 -19.23 17.40 6.77
N GLY A 3 -18.71 17.32 8.01
CA GLY A 3 -17.29 17.53 8.30
C GLY A 3 -16.37 16.34 8.03
N TYR A 4 -16.91 15.11 7.95
CA TYR A 4 -16.08 13.90 7.92
C TYR A 4 -15.64 13.46 6.52
N VAL A 5 -16.41 13.76 5.47
CA VAL A 5 -16.07 13.38 4.07
C VAL A 5 -14.84 14.16 3.59
N ASN A 6 -14.73 15.44 3.95
CA ASN A 6 -13.63 16.29 3.53
C ASN A 6 -12.29 15.82 4.12
N ASN A 7 -12.32 15.20 5.31
CA ASN A 7 -11.11 14.74 5.99
C ASN A 7 -10.50 13.52 5.27
N ASN A 8 -11.33 12.59 4.79
CA ASN A 8 -10.85 11.45 4.01
C ASN A 8 -10.13 11.87 2.72
N GLN A 9 -10.67 12.85 1.99
CA GLN A 9 -10.04 13.35 0.77
C GLN A 9 -8.72 14.08 1.07
N LEU A 10 -8.66 14.88 2.15
CA LEU A 10 -7.43 15.56 2.57
C LEU A 10 -6.33 14.56 2.94
N ILE A 11 -6.67 13.51 3.69
CA ILE A 11 -5.71 12.47 4.09
C ILE A 11 -5.23 11.68 2.87
N ILE A 12 -6.12 11.32 1.94
CA ILE A 12 -5.74 10.64 0.69
C ILE A 12 -4.77 11.51 -0.13
N TYR A 13 -5.03 12.82 -0.22
CA TYR A 13 -4.17 13.75 -0.97
C TYR A 13 -2.79 13.93 -0.31
N CYS A 14 -2.76 14.10 1.02
CA CYS A 14 -1.52 14.19 1.79
C CYS A 14 -0.69 12.89 1.69
N PHE A 15 -1.37 11.74 1.74
CA PHE A 15 -0.73 10.45 1.56
C PHE A 15 -0.13 10.33 0.16
N GLN A 16 -0.86 10.74 -0.88
CA GLN A 16 -0.35 10.72 -2.25
C GLN A 16 0.92 11.57 -2.41
N ASP A 17 0.97 12.76 -1.82
CA ASP A 17 2.15 13.64 -1.87
C ASP A 17 3.35 13.05 -1.09
N SER A 18 3.07 12.31 -0.02
CA SER A 18 4.08 11.64 0.80
C SER A 18 4.69 10.40 0.12
N LEU A 19 4.08 9.88 -0.96
CA LEU A 19 4.58 8.70 -1.67
C LEU A 19 5.72 9.09 -2.62
N ILE A 20 6.86 8.39 -2.49
CA ILE A 20 8.05 8.62 -3.33
C ILE A 20 8.48 7.30 -3.98
N GLY A 21 8.94 7.37 -5.22
CA GLY A 21 9.52 6.23 -5.94
C GLY A 21 8.54 5.07 -6.15
N SER A 22 8.91 3.88 -5.66
CA SER A 22 8.13 2.64 -5.85
C SER A 22 6.72 2.71 -5.26
N ALA A 23 6.55 3.42 -4.14
CA ALA A 23 5.25 3.56 -3.49
C ALA A 23 4.30 4.47 -4.30
N ALA A 24 4.83 5.53 -4.92
CA ALA A 24 4.08 6.39 -5.85
C ALA A 24 3.68 5.64 -7.13
N LYS A 25 4.58 4.79 -7.65
CA LYS A 25 4.27 3.95 -8.81
C LYS A 25 3.16 2.94 -8.51
N TRP A 26 3.19 2.31 -7.33
CA TRP A 26 2.12 1.43 -6.85
C TRP A 26 0.78 2.17 -6.74
N TYR A 27 0.77 3.37 -6.16
CA TYR A 27 -0.47 4.14 -6.02
C TYR A 27 -1.08 4.54 -7.37
N ASN A 28 -0.26 4.87 -8.37
CA ASN A 28 -0.73 5.12 -9.75
C ASN A 28 -1.27 3.87 -10.45
N GLN A 29 -0.81 2.68 -10.05
CA GLN A 29 -1.32 1.39 -10.56
C GLN A 29 -2.59 0.95 -9.83
N LEU A 30 -2.88 1.53 -8.66
CA LEU A 30 -4.10 1.25 -7.94
C LEU A 30 -5.28 1.85 -8.70
N SER A 31 -6.25 1.00 -9.05
CA SER A 31 -7.44 1.48 -9.74
C SER A 31 -8.22 2.42 -8.83
N ARG A 32 -8.39 3.67 -9.27
CA ARG A 32 -9.11 4.73 -8.53
C ARG A 32 -10.55 4.33 -8.19
N ALA A 33 -11.12 3.37 -8.91
CA ALA A 33 -12.43 2.79 -8.65
C ALA A 33 -12.50 1.95 -7.35
N LYS A 34 -11.36 1.45 -6.85
CA LYS A 34 -11.28 0.62 -5.64
C LYS A 34 -11.05 1.42 -4.35
N ILE A 35 -10.57 2.67 -4.43
CA ILE A 35 -10.29 3.49 -3.25
C ILE A 35 -11.33 4.59 -3.14
N ASN A 36 -12.42 4.32 -2.42
CA ASN A 36 -13.44 5.32 -2.11
C ASN A 36 -13.26 5.94 -0.72
N THR A 37 -12.47 5.29 0.16
CA THR A 37 -12.21 5.76 1.52
C THR A 37 -10.74 5.61 1.91
N TRP A 38 -10.31 6.39 2.91
CA TRP A 38 -8.98 6.24 3.51
C TRP A 38 -8.76 4.81 4.05
N LYS A 39 -9.81 4.17 4.56
CA LYS A 39 -9.74 2.81 5.09
C LYS A 39 -9.38 1.79 4.01
N ASP A 40 -9.97 1.90 2.82
CA ASP A 40 -9.61 1.05 1.67
C ASP A 40 -8.15 1.26 1.25
N LEU A 41 -7.70 2.52 1.26
CA LEU A 41 -6.32 2.86 0.92
C LEU A 41 -5.31 2.26 1.91
N ALA A 42 -5.57 2.44 3.21
CA ALA A 42 -4.73 1.91 4.27
C ALA A 42 -4.66 0.38 4.22
N GLN A 43 -5.79 -0.29 3.95
CA GLN A 43 -5.83 -1.75 3.83
C GLN A 43 -5.08 -2.26 2.59
N ALA A 44 -5.24 -1.60 1.44
CA ALA A 44 -4.48 -1.93 0.24
C ALA A 44 -2.97 -1.74 0.44
N PHE A 45 -2.58 -0.67 1.14
CA PHE A 45 -1.18 -0.38 1.46
C PHE A 45 -0.58 -1.43 2.39
N MET A 46 -1.27 -1.78 3.48
CA MET A 46 -0.84 -2.85 4.39
C MET A 46 -0.71 -4.17 3.65
N ASN A 47 -1.67 -4.53 2.79
CA ASN A 47 -1.58 -5.76 2.03
C ASN A 47 -0.39 -5.75 1.05
N GLN A 48 -0.14 -4.63 0.37
CA GLN A 48 0.99 -4.50 -0.55
C GLN A 48 2.33 -4.68 0.19
N TYR A 49 2.52 -4.03 1.33
CA TYR A 49 3.78 -4.08 2.07
C TYR A 49 3.94 -5.34 2.92
N SER A 50 2.85 -5.86 3.50
CA SER A 50 2.90 -7.11 4.26
C SER A 50 3.27 -8.30 3.38
N ASN A 51 2.80 -8.32 2.12
CA ASN A 51 3.23 -9.32 1.14
C ASN A 51 4.71 -9.17 0.74
N VAL A 52 5.25 -7.94 0.71
CA VAL A 52 6.69 -7.75 0.45
C VAL A 52 7.53 -8.30 1.60
N ILE A 53 7.08 -8.18 2.85
CA ILE A 53 7.76 -8.77 4.01
C ILE A 53 7.71 -10.30 3.94
N ASP A 54 6.56 -10.89 3.61
CA ASP A 54 6.38 -12.35 3.49
C ASP A 54 7.19 -12.95 2.33
N MET A 55 7.18 -12.33 1.14
CA MET A 55 7.99 -12.76 0.00
C MET A 55 9.50 -12.60 0.24
N THR A 56 9.92 -11.60 1.02
CA THR A 56 11.34 -11.45 1.38
C THR A 56 11.77 -12.52 2.37
N SER A 57 10.88 -12.90 3.31
CA SER A 57 11.10 -14.05 4.19
C SER A 57 11.22 -15.34 3.38
N ASP A 58 10.32 -15.56 2.42
CA ASP A 58 10.28 -16.78 1.61
C ASP A 58 11.56 -16.96 0.76
N ARG A 59 12.13 -15.87 0.22
CA ARG A 59 13.42 -15.89 -0.48
C ARG A 59 14.61 -16.29 0.40
N ILE A 60 14.63 -15.91 1.69
CA ILE A 60 15.70 -16.31 2.61
C ILE A 60 15.59 -17.79 2.94
N THR A 61 14.37 -18.32 3.09
CA THR A 61 14.15 -19.77 3.26
C THR A 61 14.53 -20.56 2.01
N LEU A 62 14.17 -20.09 0.81
CA LEU A 62 14.51 -20.75 -0.45
C LEU A 62 16.03 -20.79 -0.71
N GLN A 63 16.76 -19.71 -0.46
CA GLN A 63 18.23 -19.72 -0.59
C GLN A 63 18.93 -20.70 0.36
N ASN A 64 18.34 -20.98 1.53
CA ASN A 64 18.88 -21.95 2.47
C ASN A 64 18.54 -23.41 2.10
N MET A 65 17.55 -23.65 1.24
CA MET A 65 17.18 -24.99 0.75
C MET A 65 17.97 -25.43 -0.50
N GLU A 66 18.59 -24.51 -1.24
CA GLU A 66 19.46 -24.83 -2.39
C GLU A 66 20.91 -25.20 -1.99
N LYS A 67 21.25 -25.16 -0.71
CA LYS A 67 22.57 -25.54 -0.16
C LYS A 67 22.56 -26.86 0.64
N GLN A 68 21.75 -27.83 0.24
CA GLN A 68 21.92 -29.23 0.68
C GLN A 68 22.30 -30.14 -0.48
#